data_AF-M6D5E2-F1
#
_entry.id   AF-M6D5E2-F1
#
_cell.length_a   1.000
_cell.length_b   1.000
_cell.length_c   1.000
_cell.angle_alpha   90.00
_cell.angle_beta   90.00
_cell.angle_gamma   90.00
#
_symmetry.space_group_name_H-M   'P 1'
#
loop_
_entity.id
_entity.type
_entity.pdbx_description
1 polymer ?
#
loop_
_entity_poly.entity_id
_entity_poly.type
_entity_poly.pdbx_seq_one_letter_code
_entity_poly.pdbx_strand_id
1 'polypeptide(L)'
;MNKRMVEVAPKSSMGKALSYLAGQWGKLLVFLDHPELQLDMNLVENDIRPFVIGRKNWLFSGCPQGATASAGFYSLIQNAKV
;
A
#
# COMPACT_ATOMS: atom_id res chain seq x y z
N MET A 1 -8.67 21.23 4.55
CA MET A 1 -8.75 20.44 3.29
C MET A 1 -9.90 20.87 2.38
N ASN A 2 -11.08 21.19 2.92
CA ASN A 2 -12.31 21.52 2.16
C ASN A 2 -12.18 22.58 1.05
N LYS A 3 -11.33 23.61 1.21
CA LYS A 3 -11.27 24.72 0.25
C LYS A 3 -10.69 24.32 -1.12
N ARG A 4 -9.71 23.42 -1.18
CA ARG A 4 -9.06 22.97 -2.43
C ARG A 4 -9.83 21.87 -3.17
N MET A 5 -10.73 21.16 -2.49
CA MET A 5 -11.55 20.11 -3.12
C MET A 5 -12.62 20.70 -4.04
N VAL A 6 -13.03 21.94 -3.79
CA VAL A 6 -14.04 22.68 -4.58
C VAL A 6 -13.48 23.21 -5.91
N GLU A 7 -12.16 23.40 -5.98
CA GLU A 7 -11.48 23.98 -7.15
C GLU A 7 -11.15 22.96 -8.25
N VAL A 8 -11.27 21.67 -7.96
CA VAL A 8 -10.90 20.59 -8.88
C VAL A 8 -12.14 19.83 -9.32
N ALA A 9 -12.28 19.58 -10.62
CA ALA A 9 -13.39 18.79 -11.15
C ALA A 9 -13.42 17.39 -10.47
N PRO A 10 -14.53 16.98 -9.83
CA PRO A 10 -14.56 15.76 -9.00
C PRO A 10 -14.19 14.47 -9.74
N LYS A 11 -14.50 14.39 -11.04
CA LYS A 11 -14.23 13.22 -11.88
C LYS A 11 -12.82 13.20 -12.47
N SER A 12 -12.05 14.27 -12.34
CA SER A 12 -10.65 14.32 -12.78
C SER A 12 -9.78 13.37 -11.96
N SER A 13 -8.61 12.99 -12.48
CA SER A 13 -7.61 12.20 -11.74
C SER A 13 -7.26 12.85 -10.39
N MET A 14 -7.06 14.17 -10.38
CA MET A 14 -6.77 14.94 -9.17
C MET A 14 -7.97 14.97 -8.21
N GLY A 15 -9.20 15.15 -8.71
CA GLY A 15 -10.42 15.11 -7.91
C GLY A 15 -10.63 13.77 -7.21
N LYS A 16 -10.38 12.66 -7.93
CA LYS A 16 -10.38 11.30 -7.36
C LYS A 16 -9.30 11.12 -6.29
N ALA A 17 -8.07 11.57 -6.55
CA ALA A 17 -6.97 11.47 -5.59
C ALA A 17 -7.26 12.26 -4.30
N LEU A 18 -7.78 13.48 -4.41
CA LEU A 18 -8.19 14.29 -3.26
C LEU A 18 -9.33 13.63 -2.47
N SER A 19 -10.33 13.09 -3.17
CA SER A 19 -11.46 12.39 -2.53
C SER A 19 -10.97 11.16 -1.76
N TYR A 20 -10.06 10.38 -2.35
CA TYR A 20 -9.43 9.25 -1.67
C TYR A 20 -8.64 9.69 -0.44
N LEU A 21 -7.81 10.73 -0.57
CA LEU A 21 -7.01 11.27 0.53
C LEU A 21 -7.90 11.72 1.70
N ALA A 22 -9.01 12.41 1.41
CA ALA A 22 -9.95 12.83 2.45
C ALA A 22 -10.54 11.64 3.22
N GLY A 23 -10.88 10.55 2.53
CA GLY A 23 -11.36 9.31 3.15
C GLY A 23 -10.30 8.59 4.00
N GLN A 24 -9.01 8.79 3.73
CA GLN A 24 -7.92 8.21 4.52
C GLN A 24 -7.36 9.16 5.60
N TRP A 25 -7.81 10.41 5.65
CA TRP A 25 -7.21 11.46 6.50
C TRP A 25 -7.14 11.06 7.98
N GLY A 26 -8.19 10.44 8.51
CA GLY A 26 -8.20 9.95 9.89
C GLY A 26 -7.09 8.92 10.18
N LYS A 27 -6.82 8.00 9.23
CA LYS A 27 -5.75 7.00 9.37
C LYS A 27 -4.37 7.62 9.30
N LEU A 28 -4.20 8.65 8.46
CA LEU A 28 -2.93 9.37 8.31
C LEU A 28 -2.54 10.15 9.55
N LEU A 29 -3.48 10.45 10.46
CA LEU A 29 -3.21 11.18 11.69
C LEU A 29 -2.97 10.28 12.91
N VAL A 30 -3.15 8.97 12.82
CA VAL A 30 -3.06 8.04 13.97
C VAL A 30 -1.68 8.11 14.66
N PHE A 31 -0.61 8.38 13.91
CA PHE A 31 0.73 8.55 14.47
C PHE A 31 0.85 9.72 15.48
N LEU A 32 -0.07 10.69 15.45
CA LEU A 32 -0.11 11.79 16.41
C LEU A 32 -0.53 11.31 17.81
N ASP A 33 -1.38 10.28 17.87
CA ASP A 33 -1.84 9.68 19.12
C ASP A 33 -0.93 8.51 19.56
N HIS A 34 -0.22 7.91 18.61
CA HIS A 34 0.64 6.73 18.77
C HIS A 34 2.07 7.01 18.29
N PRO A 35 2.96 7.55 19.16
CA PRO A 35 4.32 7.94 18.78
C PRO A 35 5.21 6.76 18.37
N GLU A 36 4.84 5.53 18.71
CA GLU A 36 5.49 4.30 18.27
C GLU A 36 5.29 4.03 16.76
N LEU A 37 4.30 4.66 16.13
CA LEU A 37 4.03 4.51 14.70
C LEU A 37 4.82 5.51 13.88
N GLN A 38 5.35 5.05 12.75
CA GLN A 38 5.98 5.92 11.77
C GLN A 38 4.92 6.62 10.91
N LEU A 39 5.19 7.87 10.53
CA LEU A 39 4.33 8.65 9.62
C LEU A 39 4.29 8.02 8.22
N ASP A 40 5.40 7.45 7.78
CA ASP A 40 5.56 6.88 6.46
C ASP A 40 5.54 5.34 6.47
N MET A 41 5.34 4.76 5.29
CA MET A 41 5.29 3.31 5.08
C MET A 41 6.57 2.77 4.45
N ASN A 42 7.70 3.50 4.53
CA ASN A 42 8.91 3.14 3.78
C ASN A 42 9.45 1.76 4.15
N LEU A 43 9.39 1.40 5.44
CA LEU A 43 9.80 0.07 5.91
C LEU A 43 8.99 -1.04 5.23
N VAL A 44 7.67 -0.90 5.27
CA VAL A 44 6.73 -1.86 4.66
C VAL A 44 6.92 -1.93 3.14
N GLU A 45 7.08 -0.80 2.48
CA GLU A 45 7.34 -0.76 1.04
C GLU A 45 8.66 -1.42 0.67
N ASN A 46 9.73 -1.18 1.44
CA ASN A 46 11.03 -1.82 1.24
C ASN A 46 10.98 -3.33 1.47
N ASP A 47 10.19 -3.79 2.43
CA ASP A 47 9.96 -5.20 2.71
C ASP A 47 9.21 -5.92 1.58
N ILE A 48 8.24 -5.24 0.97
CA ILE A 48 7.45 -5.78 -0.14
C ILE A 48 8.20 -5.67 -1.49
N ARG A 49 9.14 -4.73 -1.61
CA ARG A 49 9.86 -4.42 -2.86
C ARG A 49 10.56 -5.64 -3.50
N PRO A 50 11.30 -6.51 -2.78
CA PRO A 50 11.90 -7.71 -3.36
C PRO A 50 10.87 -8.61 -4.04
N PHE A 51 9.70 -8.78 -3.42
CA PHE A 51 8.62 -9.58 -4.00
C PHE A 51 8.05 -8.93 -5.26
N VAL A 52 7.78 -7.62 -5.23
CA VAL A 52 7.27 -6.88 -6.40
C VAL A 52 8.24 -6.93 -7.58
N ILE A 53 9.55 -6.79 -7.33
CA ILE A 53 10.58 -6.92 -8.36
C ILE A 53 10.62 -8.37 -8.87
N GLY A 54 10.58 -9.36 -7.97
CA GLY A 54 10.57 -10.78 -8.31
C GLY A 54 9.40 -11.20 -9.20
N ARG A 55 8.22 -10.59 -9.06
CA ARG A 55 7.05 -10.85 -9.95
C ARG A 55 7.36 -10.61 -11.43
N LYS A 56 8.23 -9.65 -11.77
CA LYS A 56 8.65 -9.44 -13.17
C LYS A 56 9.50 -10.60 -13.70
N ASN A 57 10.20 -11.32 -12.83
CA ASN A 57 10.99 -12.50 -13.16
C ASN A 57 10.16 -13.80 -13.09
N TRP A 58 9.04 -13.79 -12.35
CA TRP A 58 8.10 -14.91 -12.20
C TRP A 58 6.75 -14.59 -12.86
N LEU A 59 6.79 -14.19 -14.14
CA LEU A 59 5.62 -13.76 -14.91
C LEU A 59 4.49 -14.79 -14.97
N PHE A 60 4.80 -16.08 -14.75
CA PHE A 60 3.82 -17.16 -14.81
C PHE A 60 3.85 -18.00 -13.55
N SER A 61 2.78 -17.93 -12.76
CA SER A 61 2.40 -19.05 -11.89
C SER A 61 1.67 -20.07 -12.74
N GLY A 62 2.14 -21.31 -12.77
CA GLY A 62 1.59 -22.36 -13.66
C GLY A 62 0.09 -22.65 -13.47
N CYS A 63 -0.49 -22.22 -12.34
CA CYS A 63 -1.92 -22.23 -12.07
C CYS A 63 -2.29 -21.18 -10.99
N PRO A 64 -3.57 -20.77 -10.87
CA PRO A 64 -4.03 -19.87 -9.82
C PRO A 64 -3.74 -20.39 -8.40
N GLN A 65 -3.88 -21.70 -8.18
CA GLN A 65 -3.57 -22.32 -6.88
C GLN A 65 -2.09 -22.17 -6.53
N GLY A 66 -1.20 -22.33 -7.51
CA GLY A 66 0.24 -22.12 -7.33
C GLY A 66 0.58 -20.67 -7.02
N ALA A 67 -0.13 -19.71 -7.60
CA ALA A 67 0.02 -18.29 -7.26
C ALA A 67 -0.37 -18.02 -5.79
N THR A 68 -1.51 -18.56 -5.35
CA THR A 68 -1.99 -18.42 -3.96
C THR A 68 -1.04 -19.06 -2.97
N ALA A 69 -0.56 -20.29 -3.24
CA ALA A 69 0.41 -20.97 -2.39
C ALA A 69 1.73 -20.18 -2.29
N SER A 70 2.22 -19.67 -3.43
CA SER A 70 3.43 -18.83 -3.47
C SER A 70 3.27 -17.56 -2.64
N ALA A 71 2.14 -16.86 -2.75
CA ALA A 71 1.85 -15.68 -1.94
C ALA A 71 1.84 -16.00 -0.44
N GLY A 72 1.29 -17.16 -0.04
CA GLY A 72 1.32 -17.64 1.34
C GLY A 72 2.73 -17.87 1.86
N PHE A 73 3.58 -18.57 1.11
CA PHE A 73 4.99 -18.79 1.49
C PHE A 73 5.77 -17.49 1.61
N TYR A 74 5.63 -16.56 0.66
CA TYR A 74 6.29 -15.26 0.74
C TYR A 74 5.84 -14.45 1.96
N SER A 75 4.54 -14.49 2.29
CA SER A 75 4.03 -13.85 3.49
C SER A 75 4.67 -14.43 4.75
N LEU A 76 4.71 -15.77 4.88
CA LEU A 76 5.36 -16.45 6.00
C LEU A 76 6.84 -16.10 6.13
N ILE A 77 7.60 -16.17 5.03
CA ILE A 77 9.04 -15.86 5.02
C ILE A 77 9.28 -14.41 5.42
N GLN A 78 8.46 -13.47 4.92
CA GLN A 78 8.64 -12.05 5.24
C GLN A 78 8.30 -11.74 6.70
N ASN A 79 7.26 -12.35 7.26
CA ASN A 79 6.92 -12.19 8.69
C ASN A 79 7.93 -12.85 9.64
N ALA A 80 8.65 -13.87 9.18
CA ALA A 80 9.64 -14.58 9.98
C ALA A 80 11.05 -13.95 9.93
N LYS A 81 11.25 -12.84 9.19
CA LYS A 81 12.51 -12.10 9.21
C LYS A 81 12.65 -11.35 10.54
N VAL A 82 13.81 -11.53 11.19
CA VAL A 82 14.22 -10.87 12.43
C VAL A 82 14.96 -9.57 12.11
#